data_AF-A0A221FXY8-F1
#
_entry.id   AF-A0A221FXY8-F1
#
_cell.length_a   1.000
_cell.length_b   1.000
_cell.length_c   1.000
_cell.angle_alpha   90.00
_cell.angle_beta   90.00
_cell.angle_gamma   90.00
#
_symmetry.space_group_name_H-M   'P 1'
#
loop_
_entity.id
_entity.type
_entity.pdbx_description
1 polymer ?
#
loop_
_entity_poly.entity_id
_entity_poly.type
_entity_poly.pdbx_seq_one_letter_code
_entity_poly.pdbx_strand_id
1 'polypeptide(L)' 'MDDAVVARFKNFPVCERALMYRKGDQISFMPLQPEDIVGTPKLITQILERAGYRNLNSDRLT' A
#
# COMPACT_ATOMS: atom_id res chain seq x y z
N MET A 1 -7.25 16.96 18.04
CA MET A 1 -7.05 17.66 16.76
C MET A 1 -6.40 16.63 15.86
N ASP A 2 -7.08 16.24 14.79
CA ASP A 2 -6.51 15.31 13.82
C ASP A 2 -5.57 16.09 12.91
N ASP A 3 -4.27 15.97 13.18
CA ASP A 3 -3.23 16.65 12.41
C ASP A 3 -3.24 16.11 10.97
N ALA A 4 -3.63 16.94 10.01
CA ALA A 4 -3.68 16.59 8.60
C ALA A 4 -2.67 17.40 7.78
N VAL A 5 -1.96 16.71 6.89
CA VAL A 5 -1.10 17.34 5.87
C VAL A 5 -1.94 17.62 4.63
N VAL A 6 -2.07 18.89 4.24
CA VAL A 6 -2.83 19.32 3.06
C VAL A 6 -1.87 19.71 1.95
N ALA A 7 -1.92 18.99 0.82
CA ALA A 7 -1.20 19.34 -0.40
C ALA A 7 -2.17 19.90 -1.45
N ARG A 8 -1.78 20.99 -2.13
CA ARG A 8 -2.57 21.64 -3.18
C ARG A 8 -1.93 21.41 -4.55
N PHE A 9 -2.71 20.90 -5.50
CA PHE A 9 -2.27 20.65 -6.87
C PHE A 9 -3.14 21.41 -7.86
N LYS A 10 -2.57 21.81 -9.01
CA LYS A 10 -3.31 22.44 -10.10
C LYS A 10 -4.38 21.50 -10.68
N ASN A 11 -4.04 20.22 -10.77
CA ASN A 11 -4.92 19.11 -11.11
C ASN A 11 -4.59 17.95 -10.15
N PHE A 12 -5.57 17.44 -9.44
CA PHE A 12 -5.45 16.20 -8.68
C PHE A 12 -6.46 15.20 -9.24
N PRO A 13 -6.13 13.90 -9.35
CA PRO A 13 -7.10 12.90 -9.75
C PRO A 13 -8.33 12.94 -8.84
N VAL A 14 -9.53 12.79 -9.41
CA VAL A 14 -10.74 12.64 -8.60
C VAL A 14 -10.69 11.25 -7.95
N CYS A 15 -10.25 11.18 -6.70
CA CYS A 15 -10.20 9.95 -5.92
C CYS A 15 -10.41 10.24 -4.43
N GLU A 16 -11.10 9.34 -3.73
CA GLU A 16 -11.34 9.47 -2.28
C GLU A 16 -10.09 9.15 -1.44
N ARG A 17 -9.23 8.27 -1.97
CA ARG A 17 -7.99 7.83 -1.31
C ARG A 17 -6.84 7.82 -2.32
N ALA A 18 -5.64 8.15 -1.86
CA ALA A 18 -4.41 8.02 -2.63
C ALA A 18 -3.25 7.57 -1.74
N LEU A 19 -2.38 6.72 -2.28
CA LEU A 19 -1.11 6.37 -1.66
C LEU A 19 -0.09 7.49 -1.92
N MET A 20 0.38 8.13 -0.85
CA MET A 20 1.50 9.05 -0.90
C MET A 20 2.81 8.29 -0.68
N TYR A 21 3.80 8.49 -1.55
CA TYR A 21 5.16 8.02 -1.31
C TYR A 21 6.18 9.12 -1.64
N ARG A 22 7.31 9.09 -0.93
CA ARG A 22 8.40 10.05 -1.08
C ARG A 22 9.68 9.33 -1.52
N LYS A 23 10.32 9.82 -2.58
CA LYS A 23 11.64 9.38 -3.04
C LYS A 23 12.57 10.59 -3.10
N GLY A 24 13.47 10.73 -2.12
CA GLY A 24 14.26 11.95 -1.97
C GLY A 24 13.34 13.14 -1.76
N ASP A 25 13.42 14.16 -2.61
CA ASP A 25 12.55 15.34 -2.56
C ASP A 25 11.29 15.24 -3.44
N GLN A 26 11.16 14.14 -4.19
CA GLN A 26 9.98 13.90 -4.99
C GLN A 26 8.87 13.28 -4.14
N ILE A 27 7.70 13.91 -4.14
CA ILE A 27 6.47 13.37 -3.56
C ILE A 27 5.55 12.96 -4.70
N SER A 28 5.04 11.73 -4.64
CA SER A 28 4.12 11.18 -5.65
C SER A 28 2.88 10.64 -4.97
N PHE A 29 1.75 10.74 -5.69
CA PHE A 29 0.45 10.27 -5.24
C PHE A 29 -0.11 9.31 -6.28
N MET A 30 -0.56 8.13 -5.83
CA MET A 30 -1.22 7.13 -6.66
C MET A 30 -2.66 6.95 -6.17
N PRO A 31 -3.68 7.27 -6.98
CA PRO A 31 -5.08 7.02 -6.64
C PRO A 31 -5.32 5.54 -6.34
N LEU A 32 -6.10 5.26 -5.28
CA LEU A 32 -6.48 3.91 -4.90
C LEU A 32 -7.93 3.65 -5.29
N GLN A 33 -8.21 2.46 -5.78
CA GLN A 33 -9.58 1.94 -5.91
C GLN A 33 -10.16 1.63 -4.51
N PRO A 34 -11.49 1.56 -4.37
CA PRO A 34 -12.13 1.20 -3.09
C PRO A 34 -11.63 -0.13 -2.50
N GLU A 35 -11.33 -1.09 -3.37
CA GLU A 35 -10.91 -2.46 -3.12
C GLU A 35 -9.40 -2.62 -2.95
N ASP A 36 -8.61 -1.58 -3.26
CA ASP A 36 -7.18 -1.60 -3.03
C ASP A 36 -6.89 -1.65 -1.52
N ILE A 37 -6.15 -2.67 -1.11
CA ILE A 37 -5.71 -2.86 0.27
C ILE A 37 -4.30 -2.28 0.41
N VAL A 38 -4.19 -1.18 1.15
CA VAL A 38 -2.90 -0.62 1.55
C VAL A 38 -2.58 -1.07 2.97
N GLY A 39 -1.42 -1.71 3.14
CA GLY A 39 -0.96 -2.07 4.47
C GLY A 39 0.51 -2.40 4.51
N THR A 40 0.92 -3.05 5.59
CA THR A 40 2.32 -3.41 5.82
C THR A 40 2.73 -4.59 4.94
N PRO A 41 4.04 -4.83 4.70
CA PRO A 41 4.49 -6.08 4.08
C PRO A 41 3.99 -7.34 4.81
N LYS A 42 3.72 -7.26 6.12
CA LYS A 42 3.10 -8.36 6.87
C LYS A 42 1.66 -8.65 6.42
N LEU A 43 0.95 -7.65 5.90
CA LEU A 43 -0.42 -7.81 5.43
C LEU A 43 -0.48 -8.74 4.20
N ILE A 44 0.47 -8.66 3.28
CA ILE A 44 0.49 -9.58 2.13
C ILE A 44 0.72 -11.02 2.59
N THR A 45 1.61 -11.24 3.56
CA THR A 45 1.82 -12.56 4.18
C THR A 45 0.52 -13.08 4.82
N GLN A 46 -0.19 -12.25 5.56
CA GLN A 46 -1.46 -12.63 6.19
C GLN A 46 -2.57 -12.91 5.18
N ILE A 47 -2.62 -12.16 4.06
CA ILE A 47 -3.56 -12.43 2.96
C ILE A 47 -3.27 -13.80 2.35
N LEU A 48 -2.00 -14.09 2.07
CA LEU A 48 -1.58 -15.38 1.52
C LEU A 48 -1.90 -16.55 2.46
N GLU A 49 -1.61 -16.40 3.75
CA GLU A 49 -1.93 -17.40 4.79
C GLU A 49 -3.43 -17.66 4.87
N ARG A 50 -4.26 -16.61 4.88
CA ARG A 50 -5.74 -16.73 4.91
C ARG A 50 -6.31 -17.35 3.63
N ALA A 51 -5.66 -17.13 2.49
CA ALA A 51 -6.00 -17.76 1.23
C ALA A 51 -5.52 -19.23 1.14
N GLY A 52 -4.88 -19.76 2.18
CA GLY A 52 -4.43 -21.14 2.26
C GLY A 52 -3.03 -21.40 1.70
N TYR A 53 -2.32 -20.36 1.25
CA TYR A 53 -0.91 -20.47 0.86
C TYR A 53 -0.06 -20.56 2.12
N ARG A 54 0.55 -21.72 2.35
CA ARG A 54 1.58 -21.90 3.39
C ARG A 54 2.95 -21.65 2.77
N ASN A 55 3.85 -21.02 3.51
CA ASN A 55 5.27 -20.95 3.13
C ASN A 55 5.73 -22.37 2.76
N LEU A 56 6.13 -22.58 1.50
CA LEU A 56 6.91 -23.75 1.15
C LEU A 56 8.21 -23.58 1.90
N ASN A 57 8.33 -24.25 3.05
CA ASN A 57 9.60 -24.34 3.73
C ASN A 57 10.66 -24.74 2.69
N SER A 58 11.78 -24.06 2.75
CA SER A 58 13.03 -24.38 2.06
C SER A 58 13.62 -25.73 2.50
N ASP A 59 12.80 -26.68 2.93
CA ASP A 59 13.20 -28.02 3.41
C ASP A 59 13.21 -29.04 2.26
N ARG A 60 13.14 -28.59 1.00
CA ARG A 60 13.17 -29.46 -0.19
C ARG A 60 14.37 -29.20 -1.11
N LEU A 61 15.45 -28.60 -0.59
CA LEU A 61 16.69 -28.35 -1.34
C LEU A 61 17.96 -28.84 -0.62
N THR A 62 17.85 -29.86 0.24
CA THR A 62 18.99 -30.62 0.77
C THR A 62 18.76 -32.11 0.65
#